data_AF-A0A965FXC5-F1
#
_entry.id   AF-A0A965FXC5-F1
#
_cell.length_a   1.000
_cell.length_b   1.000
_cell.length_c   1.000
_cell.angle_alpha   90.00
_cell.angle_beta   90.00
_cell.angle_gamma   90.00
#
_symmetry.space_group_name_H-M   'P 1'
#
loop_
_entity.id
_entity.type
_entity.pdbx_description
1 polymer ?
#
loop_
_entity_poly.entity_id
_entity_poly.type
_entity_poly.pdbx_seq_one_letter_code
_entity_poly.pdbx_strand_id
1 'polypeptide(L)' 'MVNPPDAARRALPSVDRLLQQPRVLELITQHGRPLVVETIRSVIDAQRAAMAQNAEPADEAT' A
#
# COMPACT_ATOMS: atom_id res chain seq x y z
N MET A 1 18.85 9.81 -1.61
CA MET A 1 18.49 8.64 -2.44
C MET A 1 16.99 8.72 -2.69
N VAL A 2 16.58 9.49 -3.71
CA VAL A 2 15.16 9.70 -4.05
C VAL A 2 14.74 8.52 -4.94
N ASN A 3 13.81 7.71 -4.47
CA ASN A 3 13.27 6.60 -5.26
C ASN A 3 12.38 7.19 -6.38
N PRO A 4 12.54 6.81 -7.65
CA PRO A 4 11.67 7.30 -8.71
C PRO A 4 10.21 6.93 -8.42
N PRO A 5 9.23 7.74 -8.86
CA PRO A 5 7.82 7.58 -8.52
C PRO A 5 7.26 6.19 -8.87
N ASP A 6 7.81 5.58 -9.93
CA ASP A 6 7.49 4.21 -10.33
C ASP A 6 8.07 3.13 -9.39
N ALA A 7 9.29 3.34 -8.87
CA ALA A 7 9.88 2.47 -7.84
C ALA A 7 9.16 2.62 -6.50
N ALA A 8 8.64 3.80 -6.19
CA ALA A 8 7.83 4.03 -5.00
C ALA A 8 6.50 3.25 -5.06
N ARG A 9 5.81 3.24 -6.21
CA ARG A 9 4.60 2.40 -6.42
C ARG A 9 4.89 0.90 -6.32
N ARG A 10 6.07 0.46 -6.78
CA ARG A 10 6.57 -0.92 -6.65
C ARG A 10 7.06 -1.28 -5.25
N ALA A 11 7.29 -0.30 -4.38
CA ALA A 11 7.78 -0.53 -3.02
C ALA A 11 6.69 -0.98 -2.04
N LEU A 12 5.41 -0.79 -2.38
CA LEU A 12 4.31 -1.23 -1.51
C LEU A 12 4.21 -2.77 -1.52
N PRO A 13 4.33 -3.44 -0.36
CA PRO A 13 4.17 -4.88 -0.29
C PRO A 13 2.74 -5.30 -0.63
N SER A 14 2.60 -6.45 -1.29
CA SER A 14 1.30 -7.06 -1.57
C SER A 14 0.54 -7.33 -0.27
N VAL A 15 -0.79 -7.24 -0.33
CA VAL A 15 -1.68 -7.57 0.81
C VAL A 15 -1.34 -8.94 1.38
N ASP A 16 -1.09 -9.93 0.52
CA ASP A 16 -0.72 -11.30 0.93
C ASP A 16 0.57 -11.35 1.77
N ARG A 17 1.60 -10.58 1.39
CA ARG A 17 2.85 -10.47 2.17
C ARG A 17 2.63 -9.84 3.54
N LEU A 18 1.72 -8.87 3.65
CA LEU A 18 1.38 -8.27 4.94
C LEU A 18 0.62 -9.25 5.84
N LEU A 19 -0.30 -10.03 5.27
CA LEU A 19 -1.08 -11.02 6.03
C LEU A 19 -0.22 -12.15 6.61
N GLN A 20 0.96 -12.39 6.05
CA GLN A 20 1.93 -13.37 6.57
C GLN A 20 2.82 -12.81 7.71
N GLN A 21 2.75 -11.51 8.02
CA GLN A 21 3.58 -10.94 9.07
C GLN A 21 3.05 -11.34 10.46
N PRO A 22 3.94 -11.69 11.41
CA PRO A 22 3.52 -12.12 12.76
C PRO A 22 2.59 -11.13 13.45
N ARG A 23 2.90 -9.83 13.37
CA ARG A 23 2.05 -8.76 13.93
C ARG A 23 0.66 -8.70 13.31
N VAL A 24 0.54 -8.98 12.02
CA VAL A 24 -0.77 -8.98 11.33
C VAL A 24 -1.56 -10.22 11.71
N LEU A 25 -0.91 -11.36 11.90
CA LEU A 25 -1.54 -12.56 12.43
C LEU A 25 -2.08 -12.33 13.85
N GLU A 26 -1.35 -11.62 14.72
CA GLU A 26 -1.86 -11.23 16.05
C GLU A 26 -3.12 -10.35 15.95
N LEU A 27 -3.13 -9.37 15.04
CA LEU A 27 -4.31 -8.53 14.78
C LEU A 27 -5.48 -9.35 14.25
N ILE A 28 -5.23 -10.32 13.37
CA ILE A 28 -6.26 -11.24 12.86
C ILE A 28 -6.86 -12.06 13.99
N THR A 29 -6.04 -12.55 14.92
CA THR A 29 -6.51 -13.28 16.10
C THR A 29 -7.36 -12.41 17.02
N GLN A 30 -7.01 -11.13 17.19
CA GLN A 30 -7.72 -10.21 18.09
C GLN A 30 -9.02 -9.63 17.49
N HIS A 31 -9.03 -9.31 16.20
CA HIS A 31 -10.11 -8.54 15.56
C HIS A 31 -10.87 -9.32 14.49
N GLY A 32 -10.38 -10.51 14.11
CA GLY A 32 -10.93 -11.32 13.04
C GLY A 32 -10.35 -10.98 11.68
N ARG A 33 -10.13 -12.03 10.89
CA ARG A 33 -9.56 -11.95 9.54
C ARG A 33 -10.28 -10.98 8.57
N PRO A 34 -11.62 -10.96 8.45
CA PRO A 34 -12.27 -10.11 7.46
C PRO A 34 -12.01 -8.62 7.70
N LEU A 35 -12.09 -8.17 8.95
CA LEU A 35 -11.87 -6.77 9.33
C LEU A 35 -10.43 -6.32 9.06
N VAL A 36 -9.45 -7.15 9.42
CA VAL A 36 -8.02 -6.83 9.21
C VAL A 36 -7.69 -6.78 7.71
N VAL A 37 -8.20 -7.72 6.91
CA VAL A 37 -7.98 -7.73 5.46
C VAL A 37 -8.58 -6.50 4.78
N GLU A 38 -9.81 -6.13 5.13
CA GLU A 38 -10.47 -4.94 4.59
C GLU A 38 -9.70 -3.66 4.92
N THR A 39 -9.26 -3.54 6.18
CA THR A 39 -8.46 -2.39 6.63
C THR A 39 -7.14 -2.29 5.87
N ILE A 40 -6.40 -3.40 5.73
CA ILE A 40 -5.13 -3.43 5.00
C ILE A 40 -5.33 -3.04 3.53
N ARG A 41 -6.38 -3.56 2.88
CA ARG A 41 -6.71 -3.21 1.49
C ARG A 41 -6.99 -1.72 1.35
N SER A 42 -7.87 -1.18 2.19
CA SER A 42 -8.23 0.24 2.18
C SER A 42 -7.01 1.15 2.36
N VAL A 43 -6.11 0.82 3.30
CA VAL A 43 -4.88 1.58 3.53
C VAL A 43 -3.95 1.53 2.31
N ILE A 44 -3.78 0.35 1.71
CA ILE A 44 -2.94 0.19 0.51
C ILE A 44 -3.52 0.96 -0.67
N ASP A 45 -4.83 0.87 -0.90
CA ASP A 45 -5.51 1.59 -1.98
C ASP A 45 -5.41 3.11 -1.78
N ALA A 46 -5.59 3.61 -0.55
CA ALA A 46 -5.40 5.02 -0.22
C ALA A 46 -3.95 5.47 -0.51
N GLN A 47 -2.96 4.64 -0.16
CA GLN A 47 -1.55 4.95 -0.47
C GLN A 47 -1.28 4.92 -1.97
N ARG A 48 -1.80 3.94 -2.72
CA ARG A 48 -1.70 3.93 -4.19
C ARG A 48 -2.34 5.18 -4.80
N ALA A 49 -3.51 5.59 -4.31
CA ALA A 49 -4.19 6.79 -4.78
C ALA A 49 -3.40 8.06 -4.47
N ALA A 50 -2.79 8.17 -3.28
CA ALA A 50 -1.94 9.31 -2.91
C ALA A 50 -0.66 9.37 -3.75
N MET A 51 -0.06 8.22 -4.03
CA MET A 51 1.09 8.11 -4.94
C MET A 51 0.71 8.33 -6.40
N ALA A 52 -0.53 8.05 -6.78
CA ALA A 52 -1.04 8.34 -8.12
C ALA A 52 -1.25 9.84 -8.33
N GLN A 53 -1.84 10.51 -7.35
CA GLN A 53 -2.05 11.97 -7.36
C GLN A 53 -0.73 12.76 -7.36
N ASN A 54 0.31 12.24 -6.71
CA ASN A 54 1.65 12.86 -6.72
C ASN A 54 2.48 12.54 -7.97
N ALA A 55 1.95 11.76 -8.92
CA ALA A 55 2.73 11.26 -10.05
C ALA A 55 2.49 11.96 -11.40
N GLU A 56 1.53 12.88 -11.56
CA GLU A 56 1.35 13.58 -12.86
C GLU A 56 0.96 15.07 -12.75
N PRO A 57 1.42 15.95 -13.68
CA PRO A 57 2.34 15.68 -14.81
C PRO A 57 3.70 16.38 -14.63
N ALA A 58 4.79 15.61 -14.77
CA ALA A 58 6.10 16.16 -15.11
C ALA A 58 6.36 16.15 -16.63
N ASP A 59 5.32 15.94 -17.44
CA ASP A 59 5.43 15.78 -18.90
C ASP A 59 4.28 16.55 -19.60
N GLU A 60 4.34 17.88 -19.59
CA GLU A 60 3.71 18.72 -20.62
C GLU A 60 4.37 20.11 -20.63
N ALA A 61 5.61 20.14 -21.11
CA ALA A 61 6.30 21.37 -21.49
C ALA A 61 7.12 21.10 -22.75
N THR A 62 6.48 21.02 -23.91
CA THR A 62 7.04 21.34 -25.23
C THR A 62 5.92 21.61 -26.21
#